data_AF-W2HX88-F1
#
_entry.id   AF-W2HX88-F1
#
_cell.length_a   1.000
_cell.length_b   1.000
_cell.length_c   1.000
_cell.angle_alpha   90.00
_cell.angle_beta   90.00
_cell.angle_gamma   90.00
#
_symmetry.space_group_name_H-M   'P 1'
#
loop_
_entity.id
_entity.type
_entity.pdbx_description
1 polymer ?
#
loop_
_entity_poly.entity_id
_entity_poly.type
_entity_poly.pdbx_seq_one_letter_code
_entity_poly.pdbx_strand_id
1 'polypeptide(L)'
;MVQEDLEMHEKQRNLNSVFELLSEDATCNASYETTVQFKLLNFERKPKPPIAYEIAKLPASKLLVKPDEITRIFPMDLIKKCATKVVAFQKKHKGVRELDIALEVVGVGVFANSTIKLMKKWHIANAAFRRINSALAWIDNVDLSRCDNSNFSVERDLDLPSKLKEIK
;
A
#
# COMPACT_ATOMS: atom_id res chain seq x y z
N MET A 1 -13.37 13.59 -9.28
CA MET A 1 -11.97 13.14 -9.29
C MET A 1 -11.04 14.23 -8.75
N VAL A 2 -11.04 15.43 -9.36
CA VAL A 2 -10.17 16.56 -8.95
C VAL A 2 -10.41 17.04 -7.50
N GLN A 3 -11.67 17.17 -7.07
CA GLN A 3 -12.00 17.65 -5.72
C GLN A 3 -11.47 16.72 -4.61
N GLU A 4 -11.50 15.41 -4.83
CA GLU A 4 -11.03 14.42 -3.85
C GLU A 4 -9.50 14.45 -3.71
N ASP A 5 -8.80 14.68 -4.82
CA ASP A 5 -7.34 14.78 -4.84
C ASP A 5 -6.88 16.08 -4.15
N LEU A 6 -7.65 17.17 -4.32
CA LEU A 6 -7.49 18.42 -3.58
C LEU A 6 -7.67 18.21 -2.08
N GLU A 7 -8.73 17.52 -1.64
CA GLU A 7 -8.95 17.25 -0.22
C GLU A 7 -7.84 16.41 0.42
N MET A 8 -7.30 15.41 -0.30
CA MET A 8 -6.17 14.61 0.18
C MET A 8 -4.90 15.46 0.30
N HIS A 9 -4.67 16.35 -0.66
CA HIS A 9 -3.54 17.27 -0.64
C HIS A 9 -3.64 18.29 0.50
N GLU A 10 -4.81 18.92 0.69
CA GLU A 10 -5.08 19.87 1.78
C GLU A 10 -4.91 19.23 3.17
N LYS A 11 -5.31 17.97 3.32
CA LYS A 11 -5.16 17.20 4.57
C LYS A 11 -3.76 16.59 4.74
N GLN A 12 -2.80 16.88 3.84
CA GLN A 12 -1.47 16.28 3.79
C GLN A 12 -1.47 14.74 3.81
N ARG A 13 -2.54 14.14 3.27
CA ARG A 13 -2.69 12.68 3.16
C ARG A 13 -2.08 12.24 1.83
N ASN A 14 -0.77 12.07 1.84
CA ASN A 14 0.03 11.65 0.69
C ASN A 14 0.91 10.45 1.06
N LEU A 15 1.72 9.97 0.12
CA LEU A 15 2.50 8.75 0.33
C LEU A 15 3.53 8.87 1.47
N ASN A 16 3.93 10.08 1.91
CA ASN A 16 4.75 10.22 3.13
C ASN A 16 4.00 9.73 4.37
N SER A 17 2.70 10.01 4.49
CA SER A 17 1.90 9.49 5.61
C SER A 17 1.90 7.96 5.62
N VAL A 18 1.93 7.30 4.46
CA VAL A 18 2.05 5.83 4.39
C VAL A 18 3.43 5.36 4.85
N PHE A 19 4.49 6.12 4.56
CA PHE A 19 5.84 5.83 5.06
C PHE A 19 5.91 5.91 6.58
N GLU A 20 5.33 6.96 7.17
CA GLU A 20 5.26 7.17 8.62
C GLU A 20 4.48 6.07 9.33
N LEU A 21 3.37 5.60 8.76
CA LEU A 21 2.59 4.49 9.35
C LEU A 21 3.33 3.15 9.35
N LEU A 22 4.28 2.97 8.44
CA LEU A 22 5.09 1.76 8.39
C LEU A 22 6.33 1.85 9.29
N SER A 23 6.42 2.88 10.14
CA SER A 23 7.40 3.01 11.23
C SER A 23 6.93 2.28 12.50
N GLU A 24 7.85 1.97 13.41
CA GLU A 24 7.66 1.03 14.54
C GLU A 24 6.65 1.50 15.62
N ASP A 25 6.12 2.72 15.52
CA ASP A 25 5.30 3.34 16.57
C ASP A 25 3.79 3.30 16.31
N ALA A 26 3.34 2.95 15.10
CA ALA A 26 1.93 2.98 14.75
C ALA A 26 1.19 1.69 15.17
N THR A 27 0.03 1.84 15.81
CA THR A 27 -0.86 0.71 16.12
C THR A 27 -1.69 0.29 14.91
N CYS A 28 -2.21 -0.94 14.93
CA CYS A 28 -3.09 -1.46 13.89
C CYS A 28 -4.28 -0.53 13.58
N ASN A 29 -4.96 0.01 14.61
CA ASN A 29 -6.10 0.92 14.41
C ASN A 29 -5.71 2.24 13.76
N ALA A 30 -4.68 2.91 14.28
CA ALA A 30 -4.20 4.19 13.73
C ALA A 30 -3.74 4.05 12.27
N SER A 31 -3.07 2.94 11.98
CA SER A 31 -2.65 2.59 10.62
C SER A 31 -3.83 2.28 9.70
N TYR A 32 -4.86 1.61 10.18
CA TYR A 32 -6.06 1.34 9.39
C TYR A 32 -6.82 2.60 9.00
N GLU A 33 -7.06 3.51 9.96
CA GLU A 33 -7.80 4.76 9.72
C GLU A 33 -7.17 5.65 8.67
N THR A 34 -5.84 5.66 8.59
CA THR A 34 -5.13 6.44 7.57
C THR A 34 -5.04 5.69 6.25
N THR A 35 -4.77 4.37 6.27
CA THR A 35 -4.62 3.59 5.02
C THR A 35 -5.93 3.46 4.25
N VAL A 36 -7.09 3.42 4.91
CA VAL A 36 -8.41 3.30 4.25
C VAL A 36 -8.79 4.54 3.43
N GLN A 37 -8.20 5.70 3.71
CA GLN A 37 -8.48 6.96 3.00
C GLN A 37 -7.87 6.98 1.59
N PHE A 38 -6.81 6.21 1.36
CA PHE A 38 -6.14 6.16 0.06
C PHE A 38 -6.98 5.42 -0.97
N LYS A 39 -7.24 6.07 -2.09
CA LYS A 39 -7.89 5.47 -3.24
C LYS A 39 -6.88 4.90 -4.23
N LEU A 40 -7.33 3.91 -5.00
CA LEU A 40 -6.55 3.39 -6.11
C LEU A 40 -6.56 4.36 -7.29
N LEU A 41 -5.44 4.44 -7.99
CA LEU A 41 -5.37 5.11 -9.28
C LEU A 41 -6.19 4.32 -10.31
N ASN A 42 -7.22 4.95 -10.86
CA ASN A 42 -8.07 4.37 -11.89
C ASN A 42 -7.61 4.84 -13.27
N PHE A 43 -7.51 3.90 -14.20
CA PHE A 43 -7.23 4.21 -15.60
C PHE A 43 -8.50 4.02 -16.42
N GLU A 44 -8.89 5.04 -17.20
CA GLU A 44 -10.02 4.93 -18.14
C GLU A 44 -9.76 3.91 -19.24
N ARG A 45 -8.48 3.70 -19.58
CA ARG A 45 -8.03 2.74 -20.59
C ARG A 45 -6.88 1.93 -20.05
N LYS A 46 -6.69 0.72 -20.57
CA LYS A 46 -5.56 -0.13 -20.18
C LYS A 46 -4.24 0.65 -20.34
N PRO A 47 -3.46 0.86 -19.27
CA PRO A 47 -2.25 1.67 -19.35
C PRO A 47 -1.20 0.97 -20.21
N LYS A 48 -0.39 1.78 -20.90
CA LYS A 48 0.79 1.26 -21.61
C LYS A 48 1.76 0.62 -20.61
N PRO A 49 2.58 -0.36 -21.04
CA PRO A 49 3.59 -0.95 -20.16
C PRO A 49 4.53 0.13 -19.60
N PRO A 50 4.90 0.05 -18.30
CA PRO A 50 5.86 0.98 -17.73
C PRO A 50 7.21 0.94 -18.45
N ILE A 51 7.89 2.08 -18.48
CA ILE A 51 9.22 2.24 -19.06
C ILE A 51 10.21 2.43 -17.92
N ALA A 52 11.24 1.59 -17.87
CA ALA A 52 12.26 1.66 -16.83
C ALA A 52 13.44 2.52 -17.29
N TYR A 53 13.92 3.36 -16.37
CA TYR A 53 15.07 4.24 -16.54
C TYR A 53 16.03 4.03 -15.37
N GLU A 54 17.31 4.26 -15.61
CA GLU A 54 18.25 4.55 -14.53
C GLU A 54 18.10 6.03 -14.17
N ILE A 55 17.96 6.35 -12.87
CA ILE A 55 17.67 7.71 -12.38
C ILE A 55 18.70 8.71 -12.90
N ALA A 56 19.99 8.35 -12.87
CA ALA A 56 21.08 9.19 -13.36
C ALA A 56 21.03 9.49 -14.86
N LYS A 57 20.23 8.74 -15.63
CA LYS A 57 20.09 8.85 -17.09
C LYS A 57 18.69 9.30 -17.51
N LEU A 58 17.92 9.86 -16.58
CA LEU A 58 16.61 10.43 -16.91
C LEU A 58 16.78 11.63 -17.85
N PRO A 59 15.95 11.73 -18.90
CA PRO A 59 15.89 12.94 -19.72
C PRO A 59 15.57 14.17 -18.85
N ALA A 60 16.15 15.33 -19.17
CA ALA A 60 15.95 16.55 -18.39
C ALA A 60 14.47 16.97 -18.26
N SER A 61 13.62 16.58 -19.21
CA SER A 61 12.17 16.82 -19.18
C SER A 61 11.39 15.89 -18.26
N LYS A 62 12.00 14.82 -17.74
CA LYS A 62 11.35 13.80 -16.91
C LYS A 62 11.79 13.94 -15.46
N LEU A 63 10.93 14.59 -14.67
CA LEU A 63 11.13 14.73 -13.23
C LEU A 63 10.50 13.55 -12.48
N LEU A 64 11.16 13.16 -11.39
CA LEU A 64 10.60 12.20 -10.45
C LEU A 64 9.47 12.86 -9.67
N VAL A 65 8.30 12.21 -9.67
CA VAL A 65 7.19 12.58 -8.81
C VAL A 65 7.59 12.30 -7.36
N LYS A 66 7.46 13.31 -6.51
CA LYS A 66 7.85 13.20 -5.12
C LYS A 66 6.74 12.48 -4.32
N PRO A 67 7.07 11.75 -3.24
CA PRO A 67 6.06 11.04 -2.46
C PRO A 67 4.94 11.92 -1.87
N ASP A 68 5.24 13.17 -1.54
CA ASP A 68 4.29 14.17 -1.04
C ASP A 68 3.25 14.61 -2.08
N GLU A 69 3.56 14.45 -3.37
CA GLU A 69 2.66 14.76 -4.48
C GLU A 69 1.72 13.58 -4.82
N ILE A 70 1.89 12.43 -4.16
CA ILE A 70 1.18 11.19 -4.47
C ILE A 70 0.02 10.98 -3.50
N THR A 71 -1.20 11.19 -3.99
CA THR A 71 -2.45 10.98 -3.23
C THR A 71 -3.19 9.68 -3.58
N ARG A 72 -2.78 9.00 -4.65
CA ARG A 72 -3.41 7.74 -5.12
C ARG A 72 -2.41 6.60 -5.20
N ILE A 73 -2.85 5.42 -4.76
CA ILE A 73 -2.02 4.21 -4.76
C ILE A 73 -2.19 3.46 -6.08
N PHE A 74 -1.09 2.97 -6.65
CA PHE A 74 -1.18 2.16 -7.85
C PHE A 74 -1.92 0.84 -7.58
N PRO A 75 -2.80 0.40 -8.51
CA PRO A 75 -3.35 -0.94 -8.48
C PRO A 75 -2.26 -2.01 -8.42
N MET A 76 -2.53 -3.11 -7.70
CA MET A 76 -1.55 -4.19 -7.50
C MET A 76 -1.07 -4.81 -8.82
N ASP A 77 -1.91 -4.87 -9.86
CA ASP A 77 -1.51 -5.37 -11.16
C ASP A 77 -0.48 -4.45 -11.85
N LEU A 78 -0.61 -3.13 -11.69
CA LEU A 78 0.36 -2.17 -12.18
C LEU A 78 1.69 -2.28 -11.41
N ILE A 79 1.63 -2.41 -10.09
CA ILE A 79 2.81 -2.66 -9.25
C ILE A 79 3.55 -3.92 -9.69
N LYS A 80 2.83 -5.02 -10.01
CA LYS A 80 3.43 -6.25 -10.54
C LYS A 80 4.11 -6.02 -11.90
N LYS A 81 3.47 -5.29 -12.83
CA LYS A 81 4.07 -4.93 -14.12
C LYS A 81 5.35 -4.12 -13.95
N CYS A 82 5.34 -3.16 -13.03
CA CYS A 82 6.51 -2.38 -12.64
C CYS A 82 7.66 -3.27 -12.14
N ALA A 83 7.38 -4.20 -11.23
CA ALA A 83 8.38 -5.15 -10.72
C ALA A 83 9.00 -6.00 -11.85
N THR A 84 8.18 -6.53 -12.77
CA THR A 84 8.68 -7.26 -13.95
C THR A 84 9.60 -6.40 -14.81
N LYS A 85 9.29 -5.10 -14.97
CA LYS A 85 10.13 -4.15 -15.73
C LYS A 85 11.46 -3.87 -15.05
N VAL A 86 11.48 -3.73 -13.73
CA VAL A 86 12.73 -3.58 -12.95
C VAL A 86 13.66 -4.78 -13.18
N VAL A 87 13.13 -6.00 -13.03
CA VAL A 87 13.90 -7.23 -13.24
C VAL A 87 14.43 -7.32 -14.68
N ALA A 88 13.59 -7.02 -15.68
CA ALA A 88 14.01 -7.01 -17.07
C ALA A 88 15.08 -5.94 -17.36
N PHE A 89 14.99 -4.78 -16.71
CA PHE A 89 15.94 -3.69 -16.86
C PHE A 89 17.31 -4.04 -16.27
N GLN A 90 17.36 -4.59 -15.05
CA GLN A 90 18.62 -5.02 -14.42
C GLN A 90 19.30 -6.16 -15.16
N LYS A 91 18.53 -7.09 -15.76
CA LYS A 91 19.10 -8.13 -16.64
C LYS A 91 19.86 -7.54 -17.83
N LYS A 92 19.37 -6.41 -18.38
CA LYS A 92 20.01 -5.70 -19.51
C LYS A 92 21.14 -4.77 -19.05
N HIS A 93 21.03 -4.20 -17.85
CA HIS A 93 21.99 -3.24 -17.30
C HIS A 93 22.58 -3.80 -16.00
N LYS A 94 23.58 -4.68 -16.15
CA LYS A 94 24.25 -5.30 -15.00
C LYS A 94 24.88 -4.23 -14.10
N GLY A 95 24.70 -4.37 -12.79
CA GLY A 95 25.25 -3.45 -11.78
C GLY A 95 24.34 -2.31 -11.36
N VAL A 96 23.23 -2.04 -12.08
CA VAL A 96 22.24 -1.04 -11.64
C VAL A 96 21.48 -1.55 -10.42
N ARG A 97 21.56 -0.81 -9.30
CA ARG A 97 20.83 -1.15 -8.08
C ARG A 97 19.33 -0.90 -8.27
N GLU A 98 18.50 -1.70 -7.62
CA GLU A 98 17.04 -1.53 -7.70
C GLU A 98 16.56 -0.16 -7.24
N LEU A 99 17.29 0.49 -6.32
CA LEU A 99 16.99 1.82 -5.80
C LEU A 99 17.29 2.94 -6.81
N ASP A 100 18.18 2.69 -7.76
CA ASP A 100 18.58 3.67 -8.79
C ASP A 100 17.69 3.58 -10.04
N ILE A 101 16.58 2.83 -9.97
CA ILE A 101 15.65 2.63 -11.08
C ILE A 101 14.41 3.48 -10.88
N ALA A 102 14.01 4.17 -11.94
CA ALA A 102 12.75 4.88 -12.06
C ALA A 102 11.84 4.20 -13.10
N LEU A 103 10.54 4.36 -12.91
CA LEU A 103 9.50 3.78 -13.75
C LEU A 103 8.57 4.89 -14.23
N GLU A 104 8.58 5.14 -15.52
CA GLU A 104 7.58 5.96 -16.16
C GLU A 104 6.30 5.16 -16.38
N VAL A 105 5.22 5.67 -15.80
CA VAL A 105 3.86 5.27 -16.12
C VAL A 105 3.31 6.32 -17.07
N VAL A 106 3.19 5.94 -18.34
CA VAL A 106 2.83 6.87 -19.43
C VAL A 106 1.48 7.54 -19.13
N GLY A 107 1.47 8.88 -19.17
CA GLY A 107 0.29 9.69 -18.87
C GLY A 107 0.04 9.92 -17.37
N VAL A 108 0.92 9.43 -16.50
CA VAL A 108 0.83 9.62 -15.03
C VAL A 108 2.06 10.33 -14.50
N GLY A 109 3.26 9.83 -14.80
CA GLY A 109 4.51 10.41 -14.30
C GLY A 109 5.65 9.39 -14.20
N VAL A 110 6.78 9.85 -13.66
CA VAL A 110 7.96 9.01 -13.43
C VAL A 110 8.18 8.83 -11.93
N PHE A 111 8.27 7.57 -11.49
CA PHE A 111 8.28 7.21 -10.08
C PHE A 111 9.55 6.43 -9.75
N ALA A 112 10.19 6.74 -8.62
CA ALA A 112 11.27 5.91 -8.13
C ALA A 112 10.75 4.50 -7.78
N ASN A 113 11.57 3.47 -7.97
CA ASN A 113 11.17 2.11 -7.61
C ASN A 113 10.91 1.96 -6.10
N SER A 114 11.57 2.75 -5.25
CA SER A 114 11.28 2.85 -3.82
C SER A 114 9.83 3.27 -3.56
N THR A 115 9.32 4.27 -4.29
CA THR A 115 7.93 4.73 -4.25
C THR A 115 6.95 3.61 -4.61
N ILE A 116 7.24 2.86 -5.67
CA ILE A 116 6.40 1.73 -6.09
C ILE A 116 6.41 0.60 -5.05
N LYS A 117 7.57 0.33 -4.43
CA LYS A 117 7.68 -0.65 -3.33
C LYS A 117 6.89 -0.20 -2.10
N LEU A 118 6.87 1.09 -1.79
CA LEU A 118 6.08 1.65 -0.70
C LEU A 118 4.57 1.44 -0.92
N MET A 119 4.08 1.70 -2.14
CA MET A 119 2.70 1.37 -2.53
C MET A 119 2.40 -0.13 -2.38
N LYS A 120 3.36 -1.02 -2.70
CA LYS A 120 3.21 -2.46 -2.47
C LYS A 120 3.05 -2.79 -0.99
N LYS A 121 3.85 -2.17 -0.11
CA LYS A 121 3.74 -2.34 1.35
C LYS A 121 2.36 -1.89 1.85
N TRP A 122 1.85 -0.76 1.36
CA TRP A 122 0.49 -0.30 1.66
C TRP A 122 -0.58 -1.36 1.36
N HIS A 123 -0.51 -2.01 0.19
CA HIS A 123 -1.49 -3.06 -0.16
C HIS A 123 -1.42 -4.25 0.79
N ILE A 124 -0.21 -4.66 1.19
CA ILE A 124 -0.01 -5.79 2.12
C ILE A 124 -0.58 -5.43 3.50
N ALA A 125 -0.27 -4.24 4.01
CA ALA A 125 -0.79 -3.74 5.28
C ALA A 125 -2.34 -3.64 5.25
N ASN A 126 -2.91 -3.03 4.21
CA ASN A 126 -4.36 -2.87 4.07
C ASN A 126 -5.08 -4.24 3.99
N ALA A 127 -4.48 -5.23 3.32
CA ALA A 127 -5.02 -6.59 3.31
C ALA A 127 -4.98 -7.26 4.68
N ALA A 128 -3.92 -7.02 5.48
CA ALA A 128 -3.83 -7.50 6.85
C ALA A 128 -4.90 -6.83 7.74
N PHE A 129 -5.05 -5.51 7.68
CA PHE A 129 -6.05 -4.78 8.45
C PHE A 129 -7.48 -5.24 8.14
N ARG A 130 -7.81 -5.46 6.86
CA ARG A 130 -9.12 -6.01 6.47
C ARG A 130 -9.38 -7.38 7.09
N ARG A 131 -8.37 -8.25 7.20
CA ARG A 131 -8.50 -9.56 7.86
C ARG A 131 -8.71 -9.42 9.36
N ILE A 132 -7.94 -8.56 10.02
CA ILE A 132 -8.08 -8.28 11.46
C ILE A 132 -9.49 -7.77 11.76
N ASN A 133 -9.96 -6.77 11.01
CA ASN A 133 -11.31 -6.22 11.19
C ASN A 133 -12.41 -7.26 10.91
N SER A 134 -12.21 -8.12 9.91
CA SER A 134 -13.16 -9.22 9.64
C SER A 134 -13.19 -10.24 10.79
N ALA A 135 -12.03 -10.54 11.38
CA ALA A 135 -11.93 -11.44 12.52
C ALA A 135 -12.59 -10.85 13.77
N LEU A 136 -12.39 -9.56 14.04
CA LEU A 136 -13.07 -8.85 15.14
C LEU A 136 -14.60 -8.88 14.95
N ALA A 137 -15.08 -8.54 13.75
CA ALA A 137 -16.51 -8.61 13.44
C ALA A 137 -17.06 -10.05 13.56
N TRP A 138 -16.28 -11.07 13.22
CA TRP A 138 -16.67 -12.46 13.44
C TRP A 138 -16.77 -12.78 14.93
N ILE A 139 -15.78 -12.43 15.75
CA ILE A 139 -15.80 -12.65 17.21
C ILE A 139 -17.06 -12.03 17.84
N ASP A 140 -17.43 -10.82 17.44
CA ASP A 140 -18.59 -10.11 17.98
C ASP A 140 -19.92 -10.77 17.59
N ASN A 141 -20.00 -11.38 16.41
CA ASN A 141 -21.24 -11.95 15.86
C ASN A 141 -21.38 -13.46 16.05
N VAL A 142 -20.33 -14.15 16.52
CA VAL A 142 -20.40 -15.59 16.74
C VAL A 142 -21.05 -15.89 18.08
N ASP A 143 -22.22 -16.50 17.98
CA ASP A 143 -22.89 -17.12 19.11
C ASP A 143 -22.27 -18.50 19.40
N LEU A 144 -21.25 -18.52 20.26
CA LEU A 144 -20.60 -19.75 20.73
C LEU A 144 -21.46 -20.55 21.72
N SER A 145 -22.60 -20.01 22.19
CA SER A 145 -23.48 -20.73 23.13
C SER A 145 -24.14 -21.97 22.51
N ARG A 146 -24.15 -22.07 21.17
CA ARG A 146 -24.68 -23.23 20.44
C ARG A 146 -23.67 -24.37 20.29
N CYS A 147 -22.43 -24.20 20.73
CA CYS A 147 -21.39 -25.23 20.71
C CYS A 147 -21.32 -25.96 22.07
N ASP A 148 -22.41 -26.63 22.46
CA ASP A 148 -22.48 -27.51 23.64
C ASP A 148 -21.72 -28.84 23.38
N ASN A 149 -20.41 -28.75 23.13
CA ASN A 149 -19.51 -29.90 23.17
C ASN A 149 -18.57 -29.72 24.36
N SER A 150 -18.87 -30.43 25.44
CA SER A 150 -18.11 -30.47 26.70
C SER A 150 -16.63 -30.82 26.56
N ASN A 151 -16.21 -31.30 25.39
CA ASN A 151 -14.81 -31.63 25.08
C ASN A 151 -13.98 -30.44 24.57
N PHE A 152 -14.61 -29.30 24.25
CA PHE A 152 -13.94 -28.12 23.69
C PHE A 152 -14.36 -26.83 24.39
N SER A 153 -14.46 -26.83 25.73
CA SER A 153 -14.68 -25.59 26.49
C SER A 153 -13.44 -24.69 26.38
N VAL A 154 -13.46 -23.77 25.43
CA VAL A 154 -12.46 -22.69 25.34
C VAL A 154 -13.03 -21.49 26.08
N GLU A 155 -12.34 -21.08 27.14
CA GLU A 155 -12.68 -19.85 27.86
C GLU A 155 -12.50 -18.65 26.91
N ARG A 156 -13.52 -17.81 26.79
CA ARG A 156 -13.49 -16.64 25.90
C ARG A 156 -12.48 -15.64 26.48
N ASP A 157 -11.37 -15.40 25.79
CA ASP A 157 -10.44 -14.31 26.13
C ASP A 157 -11.13 -12.97 25.84
N LEU A 158 -11.60 -12.32 26.90
CA LEU A 158 -12.27 -11.02 26.84
C LEU A 158 -11.34 -9.89 26.38
N ASP A 159 -10.03 -10.06 26.53
CA ASP A 159 -9.03 -9.06 26.16
C ASP A 159 -8.55 -9.21 24.71
N LEU A 160 -8.84 -10.33 24.04
CA LEU A 160 -8.39 -10.60 22.68
C LEU A 160 -8.76 -9.48 21.67
N PRO A 161 -9.98 -8.91 21.67
CA PRO A 161 -10.32 -7.79 20.79
C PRO A 161 -9.46 -6.55 21.03
N SER A 162 -9.10 -6.26 22.28
CA SER A 162 -8.24 -5.13 22.66
C SER A 162 -6.80 -5.39 22.24
N LYS A 163 -6.27 -6.59 22.54
CA LYS A 163 -4.93 -7.01 22.13
C LYS A 163 -4.73 -6.91 20.61
N LEU A 164 -5.72 -7.32 19.82
CA LEU A 164 -5.68 -7.25 18.34
C LEU A 164 -5.61 -5.82 17.81
N LYS A 165 -6.23 -4.85 18.49
CA LYS A 165 -6.21 -3.42 18.09
C LYS A 165 -4.87 -2.74 18.39
N GLU A 166 -4.13 -3.26 19.36
CA GLU A 166 -2.86 -2.72 19.85
C GLU A 166 -1.62 -3.38 19.22
N ILE A 167 -1.80 -4.38 18.35
CA ILE A 167 -0.67 -4.97 17.61
C ILE A 167 0.02 -3.88 16.80
N LYS A 168 1.35 -3.81 16.95
CA LYS A 168 2.28 -2.98 16.18
C LYS A 168 2.73 -3.72 14.93
#